data_AF-A0A9W5VEW3-F1
#
_entry.id   AF-A0A9W5VEW3-F1
#
_cell.length_a   1.000
_cell.length_b   1.000
_cell.length_c   1.000
_cell.angle_alpha   90.00
_cell.angle_beta   90.00
_cell.angle_gamma   90.00
#
_symmetry.space_group_name_H-M   'P 1'
#
loop_
_entity.id
_entity.type
_entity.pdbx_description
1 polymer ?
#
loop_
_entity_poly.entity_id
_entity_poly.type
_entity_poly.pdbx_seq_one_letter_code
_entity_poly.pdbx_strand_id
1 'polypeptide(L)'
;MNWRKIFGYRSKTAWKMFIASIVYIFILFLILQAIIPNSIRPALVNIGFLGFPLSLLALIIGLIKPQFVLPKIQIKTRKKVVYSYLYLALAFFLMGIVFIDGKSTSNQTVQKADTKVATSQDTKKDTADTKSKEEAQRKAQEETERKAQEEADRKAQEEANRKAQEETQRKAQEEANHKAQEETQRKAQEEANHKAQEEAQRKAQEEANRKAQEEANR
;
A
#
# COMPACT_ATOMS: atom_id res chain seq x y z
N MET A 1 -15.95 -2.74 24.37
CA MET A 1 -15.11 -1.53 24.56
C MET A 1 -15.65 -0.43 23.63
N ASN A 2 -16.22 0.64 24.17
CA ASN A 2 -16.86 1.70 23.38
C ASN A 2 -15.79 2.59 22.74
N TRP A 3 -15.47 2.36 21.47
CA TRP A 3 -14.43 3.07 20.70
C TRP A 3 -14.67 4.59 20.55
N ARG A 4 -15.85 5.11 20.95
CA ARG A 4 -16.25 6.52 20.82
C ARG A 4 -15.56 7.48 21.80
N LYS A 5 -14.84 7.01 22.81
CA LYS A 5 -14.17 7.85 23.82
C LYS A 5 -12.67 8.06 23.58
N ILE A 6 -12.11 7.50 22.51
CA ILE A 6 -10.68 7.60 22.21
C ILE A 6 -10.44 8.90 21.43
N PHE A 7 -9.51 9.74 21.91
CA PHE A 7 -9.10 10.98 21.26
C PHE A 7 -8.70 10.69 19.80
N GLY A 8 -9.50 11.15 18.83
CA GLY A 8 -9.30 10.91 17.39
C GLY A 8 -10.42 10.12 16.69
N TYR A 9 -11.15 9.25 17.40
CA TYR A 9 -12.24 8.43 16.83
C TYR A 9 -13.63 9.11 16.91
N ARG A 10 -13.65 10.45 16.95
CA ARG A 10 -14.90 11.24 17.09
C ARG A 10 -15.63 11.43 15.75
N SER A 11 -15.00 11.11 14.62
CA SER A 11 -15.57 11.31 13.28
C SER A 11 -16.22 10.04 12.71
N LYS A 12 -17.40 10.19 12.07
CA LYS A 12 -18.09 9.11 11.33
C LYS A 12 -17.48 8.82 9.94
N THR A 13 -16.56 9.65 9.46
CA THR A 13 -16.00 9.54 8.11
C THR A 13 -14.87 8.50 8.08
N ALA A 14 -14.97 7.48 7.23
CA ALA A 14 -14.02 6.37 7.15
C ALA A 14 -12.56 6.83 6.97
N TRP A 15 -12.34 7.90 6.18
CA TRP A 15 -11.02 8.49 5.97
C TRP A 15 -10.41 9.09 7.24
N LYS A 16 -11.22 9.74 8.08
CA LYS A 16 -10.75 10.31 9.35
C LYS A 16 -10.45 9.22 10.39
N MET A 17 -11.20 8.11 10.37
CA MET A 17 -10.88 6.94 11.21
C MET A 17 -9.61 6.22 10.78
N PHE A 18 -9.32 6.18 9.46
CA PHE A 18 -8.07 5.63 8.94
C PHE A 18 -6.86 6.46 9.39
N ILE A 19 -6.93 7.78 9.23
CA ILE A 19 -5.87 8.70 9.68
C ILE A 19 -5.68 8.60 11.20
N ALA A 20 -6.76 8.59 11.98
CA ALA A 20 -6.68 8.44 13.42
C ALA A 20 -6.03 7.11 13.83
N SER A 21 -6.31 6.00 13.12
CA SER A 21 -5.68 4.71 13.37
C SER A 21 -4.17 4.76 13.12
N ILE A 22 -3.73 5.41 12.04
CA ILE A 22 -2.30 5.55 11.72
C ILE A 22 -1.60 6.38 12.79
N VAL A 23 -2.19 7.51 13.20
CA VAL A 23 -1.64 8.36 14.26
C VAL A 23 -1.58 7.60 15.59
N TYR A 24 -2.59 6.78 15.91
CA TYR A 24 -2.59 5.97 17.12
C TYR A 24 -1.50 4.88 17.11
N ILE A 25 -1.29 4.25 15.96
CA ILE A 25 -0.20 3.29 15.75
C ILE A 25 1.15 3.99 15.95
N PHE A 26 1.33 5.17 15.37
CA PHE A 26 2.56 5.94 15.50
C PHE A 26 2.84 6.36 16.95
N ILE A 27 1.83 6.86 17.67
CA ILE A 27 1.93 7.20 19.10
C ILE A 27 2.24 5.94 19.93
N LEU A 28 1.59 4.81 19.64
CA LEU A 28 1.88 3.54 20.30
C LEU A 28 3.33 3.11 20.08
N PHE A 29 3.86 3.26 18.87
CA PHE A 29 5.25 2.99 18.54
C PHE A 29 6.23 3.91 19.28
N LEU A 30 5.92 5.20 19.42
CA LEU A 30 6.74 6.14 20.21
C LEU A 30 6.78 5.79 21.70
N ILE A 31 5.63 5.42 22.27
CA ILE A 31 5.55 4.97 23.67
C ILE A 31 6.33 3.66 23.85
N LEU A 32 6.24 2.75 22.88
CA LEU A 32 7.00 1.50 22.88
C LEU A 32 8.51 1.76 22.80
N GLN A 33 8.95 2.73 21.99
CA GLN A 33 10.35 3.13 21.88
C GLN A 33 10.90 3.69 23.20
N ALA A 34 10.07 4.39 23.97
CA ALA A 34 10.43 4.96 25.27
C ALA A 34 10.52 3.91 26.40
N ILE A 35 9.72 2.84 26.33
CA ILE A 35 9.67 1.78 27.35
C ILE A 35 10.66 0.65 27.04
N ILE A 36 10.92 0.36 25.76
CA ILE A 36 11.77 -0.75 25.35
C ILE A 36 13.25 -0.43 25.61
N PRO A 37 13.95 -1.24 26.42
CA PRO A 37 15.38 -1.06 26.66
C PRO A 37 16.21 -1.31 25.39
N ASN A 38 17.29 -0.55 25.25
CA ASN A 38 18.17 -0.57 24.07
C ASN A 38 18.73 -1.97 23.73
N SER A 39 18.78 -2.89 24.69
CA SER A 39 19.20 -4.29 24.51
C SER A 39 18.23 -5.14 23.69
N ILE A 40 16.93 -4.80 23.66
CA ILE A 40 15.88 -5.58 22.98
C ILE A 40 15.63 -5.06 21.56
N ARG A 41 16.01 -3.80 21.28
CA ARG A 41 15.88 -3.18 19.96
C ARG A 41 16.49 -4.00 18.80
N PRO A 42 17.71 -4.55 18.87
CA PRO A 42 18.25 -5.38 17.78
C PRO A 42 17.47 -6.69 17.58
N ALA A 43 16.92 -7.28 18.65
CA ALA A 43 16.06 -8.46 18.53
C ALA A 43 14.73 -8.12 17.83
N LEU A 44 14.16 -6.93 18.10
CA LEU A 44 12.94 -6.45 17.42
C LEU A 44 13.18 -6.14 15.94
N VAL A 45 14.33 -5.54 15.61
CA VAL A 45 14.74 -5.31 14.21
C VAL A 45 14.89 -6.63 13.47
N ASN A 46 15.54 -7.63 14.09
CA ASN A 46 15.65 -8.97 13.51
C ASN A 46 14.28 -9.66 13.34
N ILE A 47 13.37 -9.51 14.29
CA ILE A 47 11.99 -10.01 14.18
C ILE A 47 11.24 -9.30 13.04
N GLY A 48 11.44 -7.99 12.86
CA GLY A 48 10.89 -7.23 11.73
C GLY A 48 11.44 -7.71 10.39
N PHE A 49 12.77 -7.89 10.30
CA PHE A 49 13.47 -8.37 9.11
C PHE A 49 13.17 -9.84 8.77
N LEU A 50 12.89 -10.70 9.74
CA LEU A 50 12.39 -12.07 9.50
C LEU A 50 10.88 -12.07 9.21
N GLY A 51 10.10 -11.26 9.92
CA GLY A 51 8.65 -11.21 9.80
C GLY A 51 8.17 -10.67 8.45
N PHE A 52 8.89 -9.71 7.88
CA PHE A 52 8.60 -9.15 6.56
C PHE A 52 8.59 -10.19 5.42
N PRO A 53 9.66 -10.98 5.19
CA PRO A 53 9.67 -12.02 4.17
C PRO A 53 8.72 -13.17 4.49
N LEU A 54 8.52 -13.53 5.76
CA LEU A 54 7.49 -14.51 6.14
C LEU A 54 6.07 -14.01 5.79
N SER A 55 5.78 -12.72 5.97
CA SER A 55 4.49 -12.13 5.60
C SER A 55 4.29 -12.08 4.08
N LEU A 56 5.34 -11.81 3.31
CA LEU A 56 5.31 -11.88 1.84
C LEU A 56 5.09 -13.31 1.36
N LEU A 57 5.74 -14.30 1.97
CA LEU A 57 5.53 -15.70 1.66
C LEU A 57 4.09 -16.14 1.97
N ALA A 58 3.55 -15.72 3.11
CA ALA A 58 2.17 -15.94 3.50
C ALA A 58 1.17 -15.25 2.54
N LEU A 59 1.51 -14.06 2.02
CA LEU A 59 0.74 -13.35 0.99
C LEU A 59 0.68 -14.14 -0.33
N ILE A 60 1.83 -14.67 -0.80
CA ILE A 60 1.92 -15.47 -2.02
C ILE A 60 1.10 -16.75 -1.88
N ILE A 61 1.25 -17.47 -0.75
CA ILE A 61 0.48 -18.69 -0.45
C ILE A 61 -1.02 -18.37 -0.36
N GLY A 62 -1.38 -17.26 0.28
CA GLY A 62 -2.76 -16.79 0.43
C GLY A 62 -3.40 -16.36 -0.88
N LEU A 63 -2.61 -15.91 -1.86
CA LEU A 63 -3.09 -15.57 -3.19
C LEU A 63 -3.49 -16.83 -3.98
N ILE A 64 -2.76 -17.94 -3.78
CA ILE A 64 -3.02 -19.26 -4.41
C ILE A 64 -4.16 -19.98 -3.68
N LYS A 65 -4.08 -20.12 -2.35
CA LYS A 65 -5.10 -20.76 -1.51
C LYS A 65 -5.42 -19.89 -0.27
N PRO A 66 -6.47 -19.06 -0.32
CA PRO A 66 -6.81 -18.12 0.76
C PRO A 66 -7.26 -18.81 2.06
N GLN A 67 -7.60 -20.09 1.99
CA GLN A 67 -8.08 -20.92 3.11
C GLN A 67 -6.97 -21.45 4.03
N PHE A 68 -5.71 -21.46 3.58
CA PHE A 68 -4.59 -22.01 4.34
C PHE A 68 -4.04 -21.03 5.37
N VAL A 69 -4.12 -19.73 5.06
CA VAL A 69 -3.44 -18.69 5.84
C VAL A 69 -4.37 -18.03 6.87
N LEU A 70 -5.68 -18.05 6.64
CA LEU A 70 -6.70 -17.51 7.56
C LEU A 70 -7.67 -18.61 8.04
N PRO A 71 -7.27 -19.51 8.96
CA PRO A 71 -8.11 -20.61 9.41
C PRO A 71 -9.31 -20.17 10.27
N LYS A 72 -9.29 -18.98 10.89
CA LYS A 72 -10.29 -18.53 11.88
C LYS A 72 -11.20 -17.37 11.44
N ILE A 73 -11.03 -16.83 10.23
CA ILE A 73 -11.81 -15.67 9.75
C ILE A 73 -12.93 -16.17 8.82
N GLN A 74 -14.19 -16.02 9.24
CA GLN A 74 -15.37 -16.61 8.57
C GLN A 74 -15.69 -16.09 7.16
N ILE A 75 -14.96 -15.10 6.62
CA ILE A 75 -15.26 -14.52 5.30
C ILE A 75 -14.04 -14.60 4.37
N LYS A 76 -13.98 -15.71 3.63
CA LYS A 76 -12.89 -16.12 2.74
C LYS A 76 -12.93 -15.36 1.40
N THR A 77 -12.21 -14.25 1.29
CA THR A 77 -12.05 -13.55 -0.01
C THR A 77 -10.60 -13.16 -0.25
N ARG A 78 -10.11 -13.40 -1.48
CA ARG A 78 -8.72 -13.12 -1.90
C ARG A 78 -8.30 -11.68 -1.61
N LYS A 79 -9.22 -10.72 -1.79
CA LYS A 79 -8.99 -9.30 -1.51
C LYS A 79 -8.61 -9.04 -0.05
N LYS A 80 -9.31 -9.65 0.92
CA LYS A 80 -9.04 -9.43 2.35
C LYS A 80 -7.74 -10.09 2.81
N VAL A 81 -7.38 -11.24 2.23
CA VAL A 81 -6.07 -11.88 2.45
C VAL A 81 -4.97 -10.94 1.98
N VAL A 82 -5.10 -10.39 0.78
CA VAL A 82 -4.14 -9.42 0.24
C VAL A 82 -4.02 -8.21 1.17
N TYR A 83 -5.12 -7.55 1.53
CA TYR A 83 -5.05 -6.40 2.43
C TYR A 83 -4.47 -6.73 3.82
N SER A 84 -4.78 -7.90 4.38
CA SER A 84 -4.30 -8.31 5.70
C SER A 84 -2.79 -8.59 5.72
N TYR A 85 -2.28 -9.38 4.77
CA TYR A 85 -0.85 -9.73 4.72
C TYR A 85 0.01 -8.61 4.14
N LEU A 86 -0.55 -7.77 3.28
CA LEU A 86 0.12 -6.54 2.83
C LEU A 86 0.24 -5.54 3.98
N TYR A 87 -0.81 -5.39 4.80
CA TYR A 87 -0.75 -4.58 6.01
C TYR A 87 0.25 -5.12 7.04
N LEU A 88 0.27 -6.45 7.26
CA LEU A 88 1.27 -7.09 8.13
C LEU A 88 2.70 -6.88 7.60
N ALA A 89 2.91 -7.04 6.29
CA ALA A 89 4.22 -6.83 5.67
C ALA A 89 4.69 -5.38 5.85
N LEU A 90 3.82 -4.40 5.56
CA LEU A 90 4.12 -2.98 5.78
C LEU A 90 4.36 -2.67 7.26
N ALA A 91 3.62 -3.29 8.19
CA ALA A 91 3.81 -3.10 9.62
C ALA A 91 5.16 -3.67 10.10
N PHE A 92 5.56 -4.87 9.67
CA PHE A 92 6.87 -5.45 10.00
C PHE A 92 8.03 -4.68 9.37
N PHE A 93 7.84 -4.18 8.15
CA PHE A 93 8.81 -3.34 7.45
C PHE A 93 9.01 -1.99 8.16
N LEU A 94 7.92 -1.31 8.49
CA LEU A 94 7.97 -0.05 9.25
C LEU A 94 8.51 -0.26 10.66
N MET A 95 8.15 -1.36 11.32
CA MET A 95 8.70 -1.72 12.63
C MET A 95 10.21 -2.00 12.56
N GLY A 96 10.68 -2.65 11.50
CA GLY A 96 12.11 -2.83 11.23
C GLY A 96 12.83 -1.51 11.04
N ILE A 97 12.28 -0.59 10.24
CA ILE A 97 12.90 0.72 9.96
C ILE A 97 12.90 1.64 11.18
N VAL A 98 11.78 1.71 11.93
CA VAL A 98 11.63 2.64 13.06
C VAL A 98 12.52 2.27 14.26
N PHE A 99 12.87 1.00 14.43
CA PHE A 99 13.76 0.54 15.50
C PHE A 99 15.23 0.37 15.07
N ILE A 100 15.57 0.69 13.82
CA ILE A 100 16.97 0.89 13.41
C ILE A 100 17.44 2.19 14.08
N ASP A 101 17.94 2.08 15.30
CA ASP A 101 18.87 3.08 15.80
C ASP A 101 20.04 3.08 14.82
N GLY A 102 20.31 4.22 14.16
CA GLY A 102 21.30 4.40 13.09
C GLY A 102 22.77 4.16 13.47
N LYS A 103 23.03 3.26 14.43
CA LYS A 103 24.33 2.94 15.01
C LYS A 103 24.65 1.43 15.07
N SER A 104 23.76 0.53 14.63
CA SER A 104 23.89 -0.92 14.96
C SER A 104 24.14 -1.90 13.80
N THR A 105 24.37 -1.46 12.56
CA THR A 105 24.83 -2.36 11.49
C THR A 105 26.34 -2.25 11.28
N SER A 106 27.12 -2.82 12.21
CA SER A 106 28.54 -3.14 11.94
C SER A 106 29.09 -4.25 12.84
N ASN A 107 28.52 -4.54 14.02
CA ASN A 107 29.21 -5.36 15.02
C ASN A 107 28.36 -6.50 15.62
N GLN A 108 27.47 -7.12 14.85
CA GLN A 108 26.75 -8.33 15.29
C GLN A 108 27.08 -9.58 14.46
N THR A 109 28.36 -9.76 14.11
CA THR A 109 28.89 -11.03 13.61
C THR A 109 30.15 -11.51 14.35
N VAL A 110 30.71 -10.75 15.29
CA VAL A 110 32.01 -11.11 15.89
C VAL A 110 31.93 -11.58 17.36
N GLN A 111 30.86 -11.29 18.12
CA GLN A 111 30.81 -11.60 19.57
C GLN A 111 30.19 -12.96 19.94
N LYS A 112 30.53 -14.05 19.24
CA LYS A 112 30.16 -15.42 19.70
C LYS A 112 31.32 -16.42 19.74
N ALA A 113 32.54 -15.93 19.91
CA ALA A 113 33.66 -16.76 20.32
C ALA A 113 34.57 -15.84 21.12
N ASP A 114 34.54 -15.94 22.45
CA ASP A 114 35.69 -15.67 23.34
C ASP A 114 35.22 -15.68 24.80
N THR A 115 34.98 -16.89 25.32
CA THR A 115 35.17 -17.17 26.74
C THR A 115 35.96 -18.46 26.90
N LYS A 116 37.27 -18.40 26.63
CA LYS A 116 38.33 -19.00 27.44
C LYS A 116 39.69 -18.79 26.74
N VAL A 117 40.44 -17.81 27.23
CA VAL A 117 41.87 -17.70 26.96
C VAL A 117 42.62 -18.01 28.26
N ALA A 118 43.38 -19.10 28.21
CA ALA A 118 44.69 -19.33 28.83
C ALA A 118 45.16 -20.66 28.20
N THR A 119 46.16 -20.73 27.32
CA THR A 119 47.51 -20.20 27.43
C THR A 119 48.25 -20.35 26.08
N SER A 120 48.87 -19.25 25.64
CA SER A 120 50.16 -19.07 24.95
C SER A 120 50.57 -19.81 23.67
N GLN A 121 51.21 -19.01 22.79
CA GLN A 121 52.24 -19.32 21.78
C GLN A 121 51.80 -19.92 20.43
N ASP A 122 51.65 -19.06 19.41
CA ASP A 122 52.44 -19.16 18.16
C ASP A 122 52.27 -17.86 17.34
N THR A 123 53.35 -17.24 16.90
CA THR A 123 53.31 -15.92 16.22
C THR A 123 54.29 -15.95 15.06
N LYS A 124 53.85 -16.44 13.89
CA LYS A 124 54.48 -16.14 12.59
C LYS A 124 53.75 -16.63 11.32
N LYS A 125 52.54 -17.18 11.42
CA LYS A 125 51.79 -17.67 10.24
C LYS A 125 50.59 -16.80 9.80
N ASP A 126 50.28 -15.72 10.52
CA ASP A 126 49.02 -14.99 10.36
C ASP A 126 49.01 -13.78 9.40
N THR A 127 50.15 -13.36 8.86
CA THR A 127 50.20 -12.12 8.05
C THR A 127 49.84 -12.30 6.57
N ALA A 128 49.86 -13.54 6.07
CA ALA A 128 49.44 -13.86 4.69
C ALA A 128 47.93 -14.14 4.58
N ASP A 129 47.36 -14.81 5.59
CA ASP A 129 45.92 -15.15 5.62
C ASP A 129 45.01 -13.95 5.93
N THR A 130 45.51 -12.96 6.67
CA THR A 130 44.74 -11.75 7.01
C THR A 130 44.51 -10.84 5.80
N LYS A 131 45.54 -10.58 4.97
CA LYS A 131 45.39 -9.77 3.75
C LYS A 131 44.45 -10.40 2.71
N SER A 132 44.53 -11.71 2.53
CA SER A 132 43.66 -12.45 1.59
C SER A 132 42.19 -12.40 2.02
N LYS A 133 41.91 -12.55 3.32
CA LYS A 133 40.56 -12.43 3.88
C LYS A 133 40.00 -11.01 3.80
N GLU A 134 40.81 -9.98 4.05
CA GLU A 134 40.38 -8.58 3.97
C GLU A 134 40.00 -8.17 2.54
N GLU A 135 40.77 -8.62 1.55
CA GLU A 135 40.52 -8.29 0.15
C GLU A 135 39.29 -9.04 -0.41
N ALA A 136 39.08 -10.29 0.00
CA ALA A 136 37.86 -11.05 -0.31
C ALA A 136 36.61 -10.43 0.36
N GLN A 137 36.75 -9.93 1.59
CA GLN A 137 35.64 -9.32 2.32
C GLN A 137 35.25 -7.95 1.73
N ARG A 138 36.22 -7.14 1.28
CA ARG A 138 35.96 -5.88 0.57
C ARG A 138 35.23 -6.11 -0.75
N LYS A 139 35.68 -7.06 -1.57
CA LYS A 139 35.01 -7.40 -2.84
C LYS A 139 33.57 -7.89 -2.62
N ALA A 140 33.35 -8.70 -1.59
CA ALA A 140 32.01 -9.16 -1.24
C ALA A 140 31.10 -8.00 -0.78
N GLN A 141 31.58 -7.08 0.06
CA GLN A 141 30.80 -5.91 0.51
C GLN A 141 30.43 -5.00 -0.66
N GLU A 142 31.40 -4.69 -1.53
CA GLU A 142 31.20 -3.80 -2.67
C GLU A 142 30.18 -4.38 -3.67
N GLU A 143 30.22 -5.70 -3.92
CA GLU A 143 29.22 -6.37 -4.76
C GLU A 143 27.81 -6.36 -4.15
N THR A 144 27.73 -6.45 -2.81
CA THR A 144 26.44 -6.45 -2.11
C THR A 144 25.81 -5.05 -2.11
N GLU A 145 26.62 -4.00 -1.89
CA GLU A 145 26.16 -2.60 -1.98
C GLU A 145 25.73 -2.25 -3.40
N ARG A 146 26.48 -2.68 -4.42
CA ARG A 146 26.12 -2.43 -5.82
C ARG A 146 24.78 -3.05 -6.21
N LYS A 147 24.54 -4.30 -5.79
CA LYS A 147 23.25 -4.99 -6.02
C LYS A 147 22.09 -4.32 -5.30
N ALA A 148 22.31 -3.84 -4.07
CA ALA A 148 21.28 -3.12 -3.32
C ALA A 148 20.92 -1.78 -3.97
N GLN A 149 21.91 -1.05 -4.49
CA GLN A 149 21.70 0.21 -5.21
C GLN A 149 20.93 -0.02 -6.52
N GLU A 150 21.34 -1.01 -7.32
CA GLU A 150 20.67 -1.35 -8.59
C GLU A 150 19.22 -1.80 -8.38
N GLU A 151 18.95 -2.57 -7.33
CA GLU A 151 17.58 -3.02 -7.02
C GLU A 151 16.70 -1.86 -6.53
N ALA A 152 17.27 -0.90 -5.78
CA ALA A 152 16.56 0.30 -5.35
C ALA A 152 16.21 1.20 -6.54
N ASP A 153 17.16 1.45 -7.44
CA ASP A 153 16.96 2.25 -8.65
C ASP A 153 15.95 1.59 -9.59
N ARG A 154 16.03 0.26 -9.78
CA ARG A 154 15.06 -0.49 -10.58
C ARG A 154 13.64 -0.40 -10.01
N LYS A 155 13.47 -0.51 -8.69
CA LYS A 155 12.16 -0.36 -8.03
C LYS A 155 11.62 1.06 -8.17
N ALA A 156 12.46 2.09 -8.04
CA ALA A 156 12.05 3.48 -8.22
C ALA A 156 11.58 3.74 -9.66
N GLN A 157 12.32 3.23 -10.65
CA GLN A 157 11.95 3.34 -12.06
C GLN A 157 10.63 2.63 -12.37
N GLU A 158 10.43 1.42 -11.82
CA GLU A 158 9.24 0.60 -12.05
C GLU A 158 8.00 1.20 -11.37
N GLU A 159 8.14 1.78 -10.18
CA GLU A 159 7.05 2.50 -9.50
C GLU A 159 6.67 3.80 -10.24
N ALA A 160 7.66 4.55 -10.74
CA ALA A 160 7.42 5.74 -11.55
C ALA A 160 6.68 5.41 -12.85
N ASN A 161 7.10 4.36 -13.57
CA ASN A 161 6.42 3.90 -14.77
C ASN A 161 5.00 3.41 -14.49
N ARG A 162 4.80 2.69 -13.38
CA ARG A 162 3.47 2.19 -13.00
C ARG A 162 2.52 3.33 -12.66
N LYS A 163 2.98 4.36 -11.94
CA LYS A 163 2.18 5.56 -11.65
C LYS A 163 1.81 6.31 -12.92
N ALA A 164 2.75 6.48 -13.85
CA ALA A 164 2.48 7.13 -15.13
C ALA A 164 1.43 6.36 -15.97
N GLN A 165 1.52 5.02 -16.01
CA GLN A 165 0.53 4.19 -16.70
C GLN A 165 -0.85 4.23 -16.03
N GLU A 166 -0.91 4.14 -14.70
CA GLU A 166 -2.19 4.23 -13.97
C GLU A 166 -2.85 5.58 -14.16
N GLU A 167 -2.10 6.69 -14.11
CA GLU A 167 -2.64 8.02 -14.33
C GLU A 167 -3.18 8.19 -15.75
N THR A 168 -2.46 7.68 -16.75
CA THR A 168 -2.87 7.73 -18.16
C THR A 168 -4.15 6.90 -18.39
N GLN A 169 -4.23 5.68 -17.85
CA GLN A 169 -5.44 4.87 -17.93
C GLN A 169 -6.63 5.53 -17.23
N ARG A 170 -6.39 6.13 -16.06
CA ARG A 170 -7.46 6.76 -15.27
C ARG A 170 -8.03 7.98 -15.99
N LYS A 171 -7.18 8.81 -16.59
CA LYS A 171 -7.60 9.94 -17.43
C LYS A 171 -8.40 9.48 -18.64
N ALA A 172 -7.95 8.45 -19.34
CA ALA A 172 -8.68 7.90 -20.49
C ALA A 172 -10.06 7.34 -20.10
N GLN A 173 -10.15 6.65 -18.95
CA GLN A 173 -11.41 6.10 -18.45
C GLN A 173 -12.38 7.20 -17.99
N GLU A 174 -11.89 8.23 -17.33
CA GLU A 174 -12.70 9.38 -16.91
C GLU A 174 -13.23 10.16 -18.13
N GLU A 175 -12.39 10.39 -19.15
CA GLU A 175 -12.83 11.08 -20.38
C GLU A 175 -13.88 10.26 -21.15
N ALA A 176 -13.69 8.93 -21.24
CA ALA A 176 -14.66 8.04 -21.88
C ALA A 176 -16.00 8.02 -21.15
N ASN A 177 -15.98 7.95 -19.81
CA ASN A 177 -17.20 8.01 -19.01
C ASN A 177 -17.90 9.37 -19.11
N HIS A 178 -17.14 10.46 -19.10
CA HIS A 178 -17.71 11.80 -19.25
C HIS A 178 -18.41 11.96 -20.60
N LYS A 179 -17.75 11.59 -21.71
CA LYS A 179 -18.36 11.65 -23.04
C LYS A 179 -19.62 10.78 -23.15
N ALA A 180 -19.59 9.57 -22.60
CA ALA A 180 -20.75 8.69 -22.61
C ALA A 180 -21.94 9.32 -21.85
N GLN A 181 -21.71 9.87 -20.64
CA GLN A 181 -22.76 10.54 -19.86
C GLN A 181 -23.31 11.78 -20.56
N GLU A 182 -22.43 12.61 -21.12
CA GLU A 182 -22.82 13.83 -21.83
C GLU A 182 -23.67 13.51 -23.06
N GLU A 183 -23.31 12.48 -23.83
CA GLU A 183 -24.09 12.04 -24.98
C GLU A 183 -25.46 11.47 -24.57
N THR A 184 -25.53 10.73 -23.45
CA THR A 184 -26.82 10.22 -22.95
C THR A 184 -27.72 11.35 -22.47
N GLN A 185 -27.17 12.35 -21.77
CA GLN A 185 -27.92 13.53 -21.36
C GLN A 185 -28.41 14.35 -22.56
N ARG A 186 -27.57 14.57 -23.56
CA ARG A 186 -27.95 15.31 -24.78
C ARG A 186 -29.11 14.62 -25.50
N LYS A 187 -29.02 13.31 -25.71
CA LYS A 187 -30.10 12.53 -26.36
C LYS A 187 -31.41 12.60 -25.56
N ALA A 188 -31.34 12.47 -24.23
CA ALA A 188 -32.53 12.59 -23.39
C ALA A 188 -33.16 13.99 -23.45
N GLN A 189 -32.35 15.05 -23.47
CA GLN A 189 -32.82 16.43 -23.57
C GLN A 189 -33.43 16.73 -24.94
N GLU A 190 -32.80 16.28 -26.02
CA GLU A 190 -33.32 16.43 -27.39
C GLU A 190 -34.64 15.69 -27.58
N GLU A 191 -34.76 14.46 -27.08
CA GLU A 191 -36.01 13.69 -27.16
C GLU A 191 -37.15 14.35 -26.36
N ALA A 192 -36.84 14.88 -25.17
CA ALA A 192 -37.81 15.60 -24.35
C ALA A 192 -38.28 16.89 -25.04
N ASN A 193 -37.35 17.66 -25.62
CA ASN A 193 -37.70 18.88 -26.36
C ASN A 193 -38.52 18.57 -27.62
N HIS A 194 -38.16 17.52 -28.37
CA HIS A 194 -38.92 17.12 -29.56
C HIS A 194 -40.35 16.73 -29.21
N LYS A 195 -40.54 15.89 -28.18
CA LYS A 195 -41.88 15.50 -27.70
C LYS A 195 -42.71 16.70 -27.25
N ALA A 196 -42.10 17.65 -26.53
CA ALA A 196 -42.79 18.85 -26.10
C ALA A 196 -43.22 19.73 -27.29
N GLN A 197 -42.38 19.85 -28.32
CA GLN A 197 -42.68 20.65 -29.50
C GLN A 197 -43.76 20.00 -30.39
N GLU A 198 -43.71 18.68 -30.59
CA GLU A 198 -44.75 17.92 -31.28
C GLU A 198 -46.10 18.04 -30.56
N GLU A 199 -46.13 17.89 -29.24
CA GLU A 199 -47.37 17.99 -28.47
C GLU A 199 -47.97 19.40 -28.55
N ALA A 200 -47.13 20.43 -28.50
CA ALA A 200 -47.56 21.82 -28.65
C ALA A 200 -48.12 22.11 -30.05
N GLN A 201 -47.46 21.65 -31.12
CA GLN A 201 -47.97 21.79 -32.49
C GLN A 201 -49.29 21.04 -32.68
N ARG A 202 -49.39 19.82 -32.14
CA ARG A 202 -50.60 18.99 -32.28
C ARG A 202 -51.80 19.64 -31.60
N LYS A 203 -51.61 20.19 -30.39
CA LYS A 203 -52.64 20.96 -29.68
C LYS A 203 -53.04 22.22 -30.43
N ALA A 204 -52.08 22.97 -30.98
CA ALA A 204 -52.38 24.17 -31.78
C ALA A 204 -53.17 23.84 -33.05
N GLN A 205 -52.83 22.75 -33.74
CA GLN A 205 -53.54 22.30 -34.94
C GLN A 205 -54.95 21.81 -34.64
N GLU A 206 -55.13 21.04 -33.54
CA GLU A 206 -56.47 20.61 -33.09
C GLU A 206 -57.35 21.80 -32.71
N GLU A 207 -56.79 22.80 -32.01
CA GLU A 207 -57.55 24.01 -31.64
C GLU A 207 -57.94 24.84 -32.86
N ALA A 208 -57.04 24.99 -33.84
CA ALA A 208 -57.31 25.68 -35.09
C ALA A 208 -58.40 24.97 -35.92
N ASN A 209 -58.31 23.65 -36.07
CA ASN A 209 -59.32 22.86 -36.77
C ASN A 209 -60.68 22.94 -36.07
N ARG A 210 -60.70 22.86 -34.73
CA ARG A 210 -61.93 22.97 -33.96
C ARG A 210 -62.59 24.34 -34.15
N LYS A 211 -61.83 25.44 -34.12
CA LYS A 211 -62.35 26.79 -34.36
C LYS A 211 -62.92 26.92 -35.78
N ALA A 212 -62.19 26.45 -36.79
CA ALA A 212 -62.68 26.50 -38.18
C ALA A 212 -63.98 25.70 -38.37
N GLN A 213 -64.13 24.57 -37.68
CA GLN A 213 -65.31 23.72 -37.77
C GLN A 213 -66.51 24.25 -36.97
N GLU A 214 -66.27 24.93 -35.84
CA GLU A 214 -67.29 25.71 -35.12
C GLU A 214 -67.77 26.90 -35.97
N GLU A 215 -66.88 27.58 -36.70
CA GLU A 215 -67.22 28.73 -37.54
C GLU A 215 -67.98 28.33 -38.82
N ALA A 216 -67.65 27.18 -39.44
CA ALA A 216 -68.36 26.65 -40.59
C ALA A 216 -69.78 26.12 -40.30
N ASN A 217 -70.07 25.79 -39.03
CA ASN A 217 -71.38 25.32 -38.57
C ASN A 217 -72.26 26.44 -37.99
N ARG A 218 -71.81 27.70 -38.04
CA ARG A 218 -72.50 28.87 -37.49
C ARG A 218 -73.11 29.72 -38.59
#